data_AF-A0A8D1C4B5-F1
#
_entry.id   AF-A0A8D1C4B5-F1
#
_cell.length_a   1.000
_cell.length_b   1.000
_cell.length_c   1.000
_cell.angle_alpha   90.00
_cell.angle_beta   90.00
_cell.angle_gamma   90.00
#
_symmetry.space_group_name_H-M   'P 1'
#
loop_
_entity.id
_entity.type
_entity.pdbx_description
1 polymer ?
#
loop_
_entity_poly.entity_id
_entity_poly.type
_entity_poly.pdbx_seq_one_letter_code
_entity_poly.pdbx_strand_id
1 'polypeptide(L)'
;MKSRQKGKKKGSSKERVFGCDLQEHLQNSGQEVPQVLRSCAEFVEEYGVVDGIYRLSGVSSNIQKLRNCIILSSRRGAVVNESD
;
A
#
# COMPACT_ATOMS: atom_id res chain seq x y z
N MET A 1 -35.81 1.27 -15.93
CA MET A 1 -34.51 0.60 -16.20
C MET A 1 -33.84 0.30 -14.87
N LYS A 2 -33.58 -0.98 -14.54
CA LYS A 2 -33.04 -1.40 -13.23
C LYS A 2 -31.52 -1.19 -13.21
N SER A 3 -31.02 -0.37 -12.28
CA SER A 3 -29.59 -0.12 -12.07
C SER A 3 -28.91 -1.38 -11.50
N ARG A 4 -27.92 -1.91 -12.23
CA ARG A 4 -27.07 -3.00 -11.75
C ARG A 4 -26.08 -2.44 -10.72
N GLN A 5 -26.46 -2.44 -9.45
CA GLN A 5 -25.50 -2.30 -8.36
C GLN A 5 -24.63 -3.57 -8.33
N LYS A 6 -23.45 -3.49 -8.95
CA LYS A 6 -22.42 -4.52 -8.85
C LYS A 6 -21.87 -4.47 -7.42
N GLY A 7 -22.36 -5.40 -6.59
CA GLY A 7 -21.94 -5.57 -5.20
C GLY A 7 -20.41 -5.53 -5.09
N LYS A 8 -19.91 -4.52 -4.39
CA LYS A 8 -18.52 -4.39 -3.99
C LYS A 8 -18.26 -5.58 -3.07
N LYS A 9 -17.63 -6.64 -3.59
CA LYS A 9 -17.18 -7.78 -2.79
C LYS A 9 -16.34 -7.19 -1.66
N LYS A 10 -16.90 -7.20 -0.45
CA LYS A 10 -16.25 -6.82 0.79
C LYS A 10 -15.26 -7.96 1.10
N GLY A 11 -14.16 -8.00 0.34
CA GLY A 11 -12.98 -8.78 0.75
C GLY A 11 -12.65 -8.32 2.17
N SER A 12 -12.42 -9.28 3.07
CA SER A 12 -12.14 -9.03 4.48
C SER A 12 -11.20 -7.83 4.64
N SER A 13 -11.61 -6.83 5.43
CA SER A 13 -10.86 -5.57 5.65
C SER A 13 -9.40 -5.81 6.02
N LYS A 14 -9.13 -6.96 6.66
CA LYS A 14 -7.83 -7.44 7.14
C LYS A 14 -6.70 -7.49 6.12
N GLU A 15 -6.95 -7.47 4.81
CA GLU A 15 -5.89 -7.68 3.80
C GLU A 15 -5.68 -6.47 2.88
N ARG A 16 -6.39 -5.36 3.13
CA ARG A 16 -6.28 -4.15 2.30
C ARG A 16 -5.21 -3.22 2.85
N VAL A 17 -4.20 -2.93 2.03
CA VAL A 17 -3.19 -1.89 2.30
C VAL A 17 -3.69 -0.50 1.85
N PHE A 18 -4.50 -0.45 0.79
CA PHE A 18 -5.05 0.81 0.26
C PHE A 18 -6.53 0.97 0.60
N GLY A 19 -6.91 2.17 1.05
CA GLY A 19 -8.30 2.51 1.36
C GLY A 19 -8.85 1.82 2.62
N CYS A 20 -7.98 1.35 3.50
CA CYS A 20 -8.30 0.97 4.88
C CYS A 20 -8.05 2.14 5.83
N ASP A 21 -8.56 2.01 7.05
CA ASP A 21 -8.25 2.96 8.11
C ASP A 21 -6.78 2.80 8.56
N LEU A 22 -6.09 3.92 8.75
CA LEU A 22 -4.67 3.91 9.10
C LEU A 22 -4.46 3.26 10.47
N GLN A 23 -5.29 3.58 11.46
CA GLN A 23 -5.16 3.04 12.81
C GLN A 23 -5.38 1.53 12.81
N GLU A 24 -6.38 1.01 12.08
CA GLU A 24 -6.58 -0.43 11.90
C GLU A 24 -5.35 -1.10 11.25
N HIS A 25 -4.74 -0.45 10.25
CA HIS A 25 -3.57 -0.99 9.56
C HIS A 25 -2.32 -1.03 10.44
N LEU A 26 -2.05 0.02 11.23
CA LEU A 26 -0.92 0.08 12.15
C LEU A 26 -1.09 -0.95 13.28
N GLN A 27 -2.29 -1.04 13.87
CA GLN A 27 -2.59 -2.03 14.91
C GLN A 27 -2.43 -3.47 14.40
N ASN A 28 -2.83 -3.77 13.16
CA ASN A 28 -2.68 -5.10 12.58
C ASN A 28 -1.23 -5.44 12.19
N SER A 29 -0.42 -4.44 11.81
CA SER A 29 0.97 -4.64 11.39
C SER A 29 1.97 -4.55 12.55
N GLY A 30 1.60 -3.92 13.66
CA GLY A 30 2.49 -3.65 14.79
C GLY A 30 3.57 -2.63 14.47
N GLN A 31 3.39 -1.81 13.44
CA GLN A 31 4.38 -0.82 12.99
C GLN A 31 3.85 0.60 13.19
N GLU A 32 4.73 1.52 13.53
CA GLU A 32 4.42 2.96 13.64
C GLU A 32 4.18 3.61 12.28
N VAL A 33 4.81 3.07 11.22
CA VAL A 33 4.68 3.54 9.84
C VAL A 33 4.46 2.35 8.91
N PRO A 34 3.48 2.38 7.99
CA PRO A 34 3.24 1.30 7.05
C PRO A 34 4.48 0.97 6.22
N GLN A 35 4.85 -0.30 6.13
CA GLN A 35 6.04 -0.75 5.39
C GLN A 35 6.10 -0.22 3.95
N VAL A 36 4.96 -0.13 3.28
CA VAL A 36 4.87 0.42 1.91
C VAL A 36 5.40 1.86 1.82
N LEU A 37 5.15 2.69 2.83
CA LEU A 37 5.62 4.08 2.83
C LEU A 37 7.13 4.14 3.05
N ARG A 38 7.67 3.31 3.96
CA ARG A 38 9.12 3.23 4.20
C ARG A 38 9.87 2.79 2.94
N SER A 39 9.47 1.67 2.34
CA SER A 39 10.13 1.17 1.14
C SER A 39 10.01 2.12 -0.06
N CYS A 40 8.87 2.82 -0.20
CA CYS A 40 8.76 3.84 -1.24
C CYS A 40 9.64 5.07 -0.96
N ALA A 41 9.77 5.50 0.29
CA ALA A 41 10.62 6.63 0.66
C ALA A 41 12.10 6.30 0.41
N GLU A 42 12.59 5.17 0.92
CA GLU A 42 13.96 4.68 0.72
C GLU A 42 14.33 4.61 -0.77
N PHE A 43 13.43 4.03 -1.58
CA PHE A 43 13.67 3.93 -3.03
C PHE A 43 13.75 5.29 -3.72
N VAL A 44 12.94 6.26 -3.29
CA VAL A 44 12.96 7.60 -3.88
C VAL A 44 14.19 8.38 -3.43
N GLU A 45 14.65 8.21 -2.20
CA GLU A 45 15.89 8.81 -1.69
C GLU A 45 17.11 8.28 -2.44
N GLU A 46 17.14 6.98 -2.74
CA GLU A 46 18.27 6.34 -3.43
C GLU A 46 18.26 6.58 -4.94
N TYR A 47 17.10 6.52 -5.61
CA TYR A 47 17.02 6.51 -7.08
C TYR A 47 16.16 7.62 -7.69
N GLY A 48 15.33 8.29 -6.89
CA GLY A 48 14.22 9.11 -7.37
C GLY A 48 14.44 10.62 -7.30
N VAL A 49 15.57 11.08 -6.77
CA VAL A 49 15.85 12.52 -6.60
C VAL A 49 16.14 13.17 -7.95
N VAL A 50 15.09 13.69 -8.58
CA VAL A 50 15.11 14.37 -9.89
C VAL A 50 14.27 15.65 -9.86
N ASP A 51 14.43 16.54 -10.85
CA ASP A 51 13.55 17.71 -10.94
C ASP A 51 12.08 17.29 -11.16
N GLY A 52 11.19 17.87 -10.36
CA GLY A 52 9.77 17.55 -10.39
C GLY A 52 9.41 16.17 -9.81
N ILE A 53 10.29 15.57 -9.01
CA ILE A 53 9.95 14.50 -8.06
C ILE A 53 8.62 14.81 -7.34
N TYR A 54 7.73 13.81 -7.26
CA TYR A 54 6.34 13.89 -6.79
C TYR A 54 5.36 14.78 -7.59
N ARG A 55 5.84 15.69 -8.46
CA ARG A 55 5.00 16.55 -9.31
C ARG A 55 4.67 15.90 -10.66
N LEU A 56 5.69 15.33 -11.31
CA LEU A 56 5.53 14.69 -12.62
C LEU A 56 4.79 13.35 -12.47
N SER A 57 3.75 13.17 -13.27
CA SER A 57 2.94 11.96 -13.21
C SER A 57 3.69 10.76 -13.78
N GLY A 58 3.73 9.68 -13.02
CA GLY A 58 4.22 8.39 -13.49
C GLY A 58 3.24 7.70 -14.45
N VAL A 59 3.68 6.59 -15.04
CA VAL A 59 2.84 5.80 -15.97
C VAL A 59 1.74 5.06 -15.21
N SER A 60 0.47 5.38 -15.50
CA SER A 60 -0.71 4.83 -14.81
C SER A 60 -0.73 3.30 -14.74
N SER A 61 -0.34 2.60 -15.81
CA SER A 61 -0.31 1.13 -15.84
C SER A 61 0.73 0.55 -14.88
N ASN A 62 1.89 1.19 -14.71
CA ASN A 62 2.91 0.78 -13.75
C ASN A 62 2.43 1.00 -12.31
N ILE A 63 1.76 2.13 -12.05
CA ILE A 63 1.18 2.43 -10.72
C ILE A 63 0.13 1.38 -10.33
N GLN A 64 -0.74 0.96 -11.26
CA GLN A 64 -1.74 -0.09 -10.97
C GLN A 64 -1.09 -1.45 -10.71
N LYS A 65 -0.05 -1.82 -11.47
CA LYS A 65 0.72 -3.05 -11.21
C LYS A 65 1.34 -3.03 -9.82
N LEU A 66 1.99 -1.93 -9.43
CA LEU A 66 2.63 -1.78 -8.12
C LEU A 66 1.60 -1.89 -6.98
N ARG A 67 0.44 -1.24 -7.10
CA ARG A 67 -0.65 -1.35 -6.11
C ARG A 67 -1.12 -2.78 -5.91
N ASN A 68 -1.29 -3.53 -7.00
CA ASN A 68 -1.68 -4.94 -6.93
C ASN A 68 -0.59 -5.80 -6.30
N CYS A 69 0.68 -5.56 -6.63
CA CYS A 69 1.81 -6.26 -6.04
C CYS A 69 1.89 -6.03 -4.52
N ILE A 70 1.71 -4.79 -4.05
CA ILE A 70 1.73 -4.45 -2.62
C ILE A 70 0.66 -5.22 -1.85
N ILE A 71 -0.55 -5.34 -2.42
CA ILE A 71 -1.65 -6.11 -1.81
C ILE A 71 -1.28 -7.60 -1.70
N LEU A 72 -0.61 -8.16 -2.71
CA LEU A 72 -0.17 -9.57 -2.70
C LEU A 72 1.00 -9.81 -1.72
N SER A 73 1.91 -8.85 -1.58
CA SER A 73 3.08 -8.94 -0.70
C SER A 73 2.70 -8.85 0.78
N SER A 74 1.59 -8.18 1.13
CA SER A 74 1.09 -8.10 2.50
C SER A 74 0.75 -9.47 3.11
N ARG A 75 0.68 -10.54 2.30
CA ARG A 75 0.49 -11.93 2.75
C ARG A 75 1.76 -12.58 3.33
N ARG A 76 2.94 -11.96 3.18
CA ARG A 76 4.24 -12.53 3.60
C ARG A 76 4.96 -11.76 4.72
N GLY A 77 4.39 -10.65 5.22
CA GLY A 77 5.06 -9.78 6.19
C GLY A 77 4.40 -9.80 7.57
N ALA A 78 4.59 -10.86 8.34
CA ALA A 78 4.26 -10.91 9.76
C ALA A 78 5.36 -11.67 10.52
N VAL A 79 6.58 -11.13 10.54
CA VAL A 79 7.63 -11.45 11.53
C VAL A 79 8.73 -10.39 11.44
N VAL A 80 8.57 -9.28 12.14
CA VAL A 80 9.72 -8.60 12.75
C VAL A 80 9.33 -8.31 14.19
N ASN A 81 9.74 -9.21 15.06
CA ASN A 81 9.78 -8.93 16.49
C ASN A 81 10.96 -7.98 16.69
N GLU A 82 10.72 -6.77 17.16
CA GLU A 82 11.72 -6.06 17.94
C GLU A 82 11.51 -6.47 19.39
N SER A 83 12.51 -7.16 19.93
CA SER A 83 12.70 -7.36 21.35
C SER A 83 14.05 -6.71 21.70
N ASP A 84 14.00 -5.99 22.83
CA ASP A 84 15.00 -5.12 23.49
C ASP A 84 15.06 -3.65 23.05
#